data_AF-A0A972HM71-F1
#
_entry.id   AF-A0A972HM71-F1
#
_cell.length_a   1.000
_cell.length_b   1.000
_cell.length_c   1.000
_cell.angle_alpha   90.00
_cell.angle_beta   90.00
_cell.angle_gamma   90.00
#
_symmetry.space_group_name_H-M   'P 1'
#
loop_
_entity.id
_entity.type
_entity.pdbx_description
1 polymer ?
#
loop_
_entity_poly.entity_id
_entity_poly.type
_entity_poly.pdbx_seq_one_letter_code
_entity_poly.pdbx_strand_id
1 'polypeptide(L)'
;MNRTVSPLPFPIPRDGKNLTRVPGSNLVTFQTGMEMSHIADFYRQEFAEWGFQERTDLNAERLDFLRLVFENLQDGSMVVVQIMNLKYTMSIDMRYVNIYQEHQRIC
;
A
#
# COMPACT_ATOMS: atom_id res chain seq x y z
N MET A 1 -26.59 -7.58 -4.05
CA MET A 1 -25.60 -8.29 -3.22
C MET A 1 -24.48 -7.31 -2.88
N ASN A 2 -24.45 -6.78 -1.66
CA ASN A 2 -23.42 -5.85 -1.20
C ASN A 2 -22.11 -6.63 -1.01
N ARG A 3 -21.13 -6.45 -1.90
CA ARG A 3 -19.77 -6.96 -1.70
C ARG A 3 -19.15 -6.17 -0.55
N THR A 4 -19.10 -6.78 0.63
CA THR A 4 -18.29 -6.32 1.76
C THR A 4 -16.83 -6.31 1.29
N VAL A 5 -16.29 -5.11 1.04
CA VAL A 5 -14.86 -4.92 0.84
C VAL A 5 -14.19 -5.36 2.13
N SER A 6 -13.49 -6.49 2.11
CA SER A 6 -12.77 -6.99 3.27
C SER A 6 -11.78 -5.91 3.73
N PRO A 7 -11.90 -5.36 4.94
CA PRO A 7 -10.99 -4.34 5.42
C PRO A 7 -9.79 -5.10 5.97
N LEU A 8 -8.88 -5.56 5.11
CA LEU A 8 -7.56 -5.89 5.64
C LEU A 8 -7.08 -4.64 6.39
N PRO A 9 -6.78 -4.75 7.70
CA PRO A 9 -6.27 -3.61 8.44
C PRO A 9 -4.96 -3.24 7.74
N PHE A 10 -4.87 -2.07 7.14
CA PHE A 10 -3.61 -1.63 6.52
C PHE A 10 -2.53 -1.60 7.61
N PRO A 11 -1.32 -2.13 7.37
CA PRO A 11 -0.26 -2.06 8.35
C PRO A 11 0.17 -0.58 8.44
N ILE A 12 -0.08 0.02 9.60
CA ILE A 12 0.24 1.41 9.88
C ILE A 12 1.33 1.42 10.96
N PRO A 13 2.50 2.04 10.69
CA PRO A 13 3.53 2.20 11.69
C PRO A 13 3.01 2.90 12.95
N ARG A 14 3.65 2.64 14.09
CA ARG A 14 3.21 3.14 15.41
C ARG A 14 3.10 4.67 15.49
N ASP A 15 3.94 5.40 14.75
CA ASP A 15 3.94 6.86 14.70
C ASP A 15 3.05 7.43 13.57
N GLY A 16 2.29 6.56 12.89
CA GLY A 16 1.35 6.91 11.84
C GLY A 16 0.29 7.90 12.35
N LYS A 17 0.14 9.01 11.64
CA LYS A 17 -0.79 10.10 11.96
C LYS A 17 -1.55 10.55 10.72
N ASN A 18 -2.60 11.35 10.92
CA ASN A 18 -3.40 11.92 9.83
C ASN A 18 -3.97 10.87 8.86
N LEU A 19 -4.32 9.69 9.40
CA LEU A 19 -4.93 8.62 8.62
C LEU A 19 -6.25 9.09 8.01
N THR A 20 -6.30 9.08 6.69
CA THR A 20 -7.45 9.44 5.88
C THR A 20 -7.83 8.25 5.01
N ARG A 21 -9.12 7.98 4.90
CA ARG A 21 -9.68 7.00 3.96
C ARG A 21 -10.59 7.73 2.98
N VAL A 22 -10.43 7.50 1.69
CA VAL A 22 -11.35 8.06 0.70
C VAL A 22 -12.59 7.16 0.63
N PRO A 23 -13.80 7.66 0.97
CA PRO A 23 -15.02 6.84 0.97
C PRO A 23 -15.26 6.17 -0.39
N GLY A 24 -15.58 4.89 -0.39
CA GLY A 24 -15.80 4.11 -1.61
C GLY A 24 -14.53 3.73 -2.39
N SER A 25 -13.35 4.03 -1.85
CA SER A 25 -12.07 3.62 -2.42
C SER A 25 -11.34 2.60 -1.53
N ASN A 26 -10.38 1.89 -2.12
CA ASN A 26 -9.42 1.03 -1.41
C ASN A 26 -8.12 1.78 -1.07
N LEU A 27 -8.14 3.12 -1.07
CA LEU A 27 -6.98 3.97 -0.79
C LEU A 27 -7.02 4.46 0.64
N VAL A 28 -5.89 4.33 1.32
CA VAL A 28 -5.61 5.02 2.58
C VAL A 28 -4.38 5.87 2.46
N THR A 29 -4.41 7.02 3.13
CA THR A 29 -3.33 7.97 3.18
C THR A 29 -3.01 8.29 4.63
N PHE A 30 -1.74 8.31 4.99
CA PHE A 30 -1.31 8.75 6.33
C PHE A 30 0.12 9.29 6.28
N GLN A 31 0.60 9.81 7.41
CA GLN A 31 1.93 10.37 7.54
C GLN A 31 2.71 9.71 8.66
N THR A 32 4.03 9.65 8.54
CA THR A 32 4.96 9.13 9.55
C THR A 32 6.22 10.00 9.61
N GLY A 33 6.92 9.94 10.74
CA GLY A 33 8.25 10.51 10.91
C GLY A 33 9.38 9.54 10.59
N MET A 34 9.06 8.29 10.20
CA MET A 34 10.06 7.31 9.79
C MET A 34 10.81 7.74 8.52
N GLU A 35 12.08 7.34 8.44
CA GLU A 35 12.88 7.46 7.22
C GLU A 35 12.38 6.51 6.12
N MET A 36 12.57 6.89 4.86
CA MET A 36 12.05 6.14 3.71
C MET A 36 12.53 4.68 3.67
N SER A 37 13.80 4.42 4.01
CA SER A 37 14.35 3.07 4.11
C SER A 37 13.64 2.23 5.19
N HIS A 38 13.40 2.81 6.36
CA HIS A 38 12.69 2.12 7.45
C HIS A 38 11.22 1.86 7.10
N ILE A 39 10.58 2.75 6.35
CA ILE A 39 9.21 2.52 5.85
C ILE A 39 9.21 1.35 4.86
N ALA A 40 10.22 1.28 3.98
CA ALA A 40 10.35 0.19 3.03
C ALA A 40 10.50 -1.16 3.73
N ASP A 41 11.40 -1.23 4.71
CA ASP A 41 11.67 -2.46 5.47
C ASP A 41 10.44 -2.89 6.28
N PHE A 42 9.73 -1.94 6.90
CA PHE A 42 8.47 -2.19 7.59
C PHE A 42 7.47 -2.88 6.65
N TYR A 43 7.26 -2.35 5.44
CA TYR A 43 6.28 -2.94 4.52
C TYR A 43 6.72 -4.25 3.91
N ARG A 44 8.00 -4.43 3.63
CA ARG A 44 8.53 -5.72 3.18
C ARG A 44 8.27 -6.80 4.23
N GLN A 45 8.49 -6.49 5.50
CA GLN A 45 8.25 -7.43 6.59
C GLN A 45 6.75 -7.73 6.75
N GLU A 46 5.92 -6.71 6.94
CA GLU A 46 4.48 -6.87 7.19
C GLU A 46 3.78 -7.64 6.06
N PHE A 47 4.07 -7.28 4.80
CA PHE A 47 3.43 -7.95 3.67
C PHE A 47 3.98 -9.36 3.43
N ALA A 48 5.26 -9.62 3.71
CA ALA A 48 5.79 -10.98 3.68
C ALA A 48 5.14 -11.88 4.74
N GLU A 49 4.91 -11.37 5.96
CA GLU A 49 4.20 -12.09 7.02
C GLU A 49 2.75 -12.40 6.62
N TRP A 50 2.14 -11.58 5.76
CA TRP A 50 0.80 -11.82 5.21
C TRP A 50 0.79 -12.66 3.93
N GLY A 51 1.95 -13.18 3.51
CA GLY A 51 2.08 -14.05 2.35
C GLY A 51 2.12 -13.34 1.00
N PHE A 52 2.28 -12.01 0.98
CA PHE A 52 2.53 -11.29 -0.26
C PHE A 52 4.00 -11.38 -0.65
N GLN A 53 4.26 -11.29 -1.96
CA GLN A 53 5.60 -11.24 -2.54
C GLN A 53 5.86 -9.87 -3.17
N GLU A 54 7.04 -9.31 -2.94
CA GLU A 54 7.45 -8.04 -3.55
C GLU A 54 7.69 -8.21 -5.05
N ARG A 55 7.10 -7.33 -5.85
CA ARG A 55 7.26 -7.23 -7.31
C ARG A 55 8.30 -6.17 -7.64
N THR A 56 9.57 -6.56 -7.53
CA THR A 56 10.71 -5.67 -7.75
C THR A 56 10.76 -5.09 -9.17
N ASP A 57 10.16 -5.77 -10.15
CA ASP A 57 9.98 -5.30 -11.53
C ASP A 57 9.02 -4.12 -11.66
N LEU A 58 8.11 -3.95 -10.68
CA LEU A 58 7.12 -2.86 -10.63
C LEU A 58 7.48 -1.77 -9.63
N ASN A 59 8.50 -1.98 -8.79
CA ASN A 59 8.99 -0.98 -7.87
C ASN A 59 9.57 0.23 -8.61
N ALA A 60 9.59 1.38 -7.94
CA ALA A 60 10.24 2.57 -8.46
C ALA A 60 10.81 3.39 -7.30
N GLU A 61 12.05 3.83 -7.43
CA GLU A 61 12.74 4.60 -6.38
C GLU A 61 13.37 5.86 -6.98
N ARG A 62 13.16 6.98 -6.30
CA ARG A 62 13.74 8.30 -6.55
C ARG A 62 14.03 8.96 -5.20
N LEU A 63 14.79 10.05 -5.20
CA LEU A 63 15.24 10.74 -3.98
C LEU A 63 14.10 11.09 -3.02
N ASP A 64 12.93 11.46 -3.54
CA ASP A 64 11.77 11.94 -2.81
C ASP A 64 10.55 11.01 -2.92
N PHE A 65 10.71 9.85 -3.56
CA PHE A 65 9.61 8.95 -3.86
C PHE A 65 10.04 7.48 -3.89
N LEU A 66 9.25 6.62 -3.24
CA LEU A 66 9.39 5.18 -3.33
C LEU A 66 8.04 4.53 -3.59
N ARG A 67 7.97 3.65 -4.58
CA ARG A 67 6.84 2.75 -4.82
C ARG A 67 7.27 1.31 -4.58
N LEU A 68 6.53 0.64 -3.72
CA LEU A 68 6.61 -0.79 -3.51
C LEU A 68 5.33 -1.45 -3.97
N VAL A 69 5.45 -2.54 -4.71
CA VAL A 69 4.32 -3.33 -5.17
C VAL A 69 4.45 -4.73 -4.59
N PHE A 70 3.39 -5.21 -3.98
CA PHE A 70 3.31 -6.54 -3.39
C PHE A 70 2.14 -7.29 -4.02
N GLU A 71 2.31 -8.57 -4.32
CA GLU A 71 1.29 -9.42 -4.92
C GLU A 71 1.03 -10.65 -4.05
N ASN A 72 -0.24 -10.98 -3.85
CA ASN A 72 -0.65 -12.26 -3.32
C ASN A 72 -0.99 -13.21 -4.48
N LEU A 73 -0.12 -14.19 -4.71
CA LEU A 73 -0.26 -15.15 -5.81
C LEU A 73 -1.47 -16.08 -5.67
N GLN A 74 -2.07 -16.20 -4.47
CA GLN A 74 -3.22 -17.08 -4.25
C GLN A 74 -4.51 -16.50 -4.84
N ASP A 75 -4.69 -15.19 -4.77
CA ASP A 75 -5.93 -14.51 -5.18
C ASP A 75 -5.71 -13.39 -6.22
N GLY A 76 -4.47 -13.18 -6.66
CA GLY A 76 -4.08 -12.14 -7.63
C GLY A 76 -4.29 -10.72 -7.12
N SER A 77 -4.47 -10.53 -5.81
CA SER A 77 -4.52 -9.20 -5.25
C SER A 77 -3.14 -8.57 -5.17
N MET A 78 -3.11 -7.25 -5.25
CA MET A 78 -1.91 -6.45 -5.16
C MET A 78 -2.09 -5.33 -4.14
N VAL A 79 -1.01 -5.03 -3.42
CA VAL A 79 -0.89 -3.83 -2.61
C VAL A 79 0.15 -2.93 -3.24
N VAL A 80 -0.24 -1.69 -3.51
CA VAL A 80 0.67 -0.64 -3.96
C VAL A 80 0.88 0.31 -2.79
N VAL A 81 2.13 0.45 -2.36
CA VAL A 81 2.56 1.43 -1.37
C VAL A 81 3.34 2.51 -2.09
N GLN A 82 2.93 3.76 -1.93
CA GLN A 82 3.63 4.93 -2.44
C GLN A 82 4.02 5.82 -1.28
N ILE A 83 5.32 6.13 -1.20
CA ILE A 83 5.93 6.92 -0.16
C ILE A 83 6.45 8.19 -0.81
N MET A 84 6.05 9.35 -0.30
CA MET A 84 6.46 10.66 -0.77
C MET A 84 7.12 11.44 0.36
N ASN A 85 8.30 11.99 0.10
CA ASN A 85 8.98 12.88 1.03
C ASN A 85 8.43 14.31 0.90
N LEU A 86 7.72 14.78 1.93
CA LEU A 86 7.15 16.14 1.98
C LEU A 86 8.05 17.12 2.76
N LYS A 87 9.38 16.96 2.63
CA LYS A 87 10.47 17.68 3.35
C LYS A 87 10.57 17.40 4.86
N TYR A 88 9.44 17.40 5.58
CA TYR A 88 9.42 17.30 7.05
C TYR A 88 8.67 16.06 7.56
N THR A 89 8.07 15.29 6.66
CA THR A 89 7.33 14.07 6.98
C THR A 89 7.26 13.21 5.73
N MET A 90 7.09 11.90 5.91
CA MET A 90 6.77 10.99 4.82
C MET A 90 5.25 10.85 4.75
N SER A 91 4.70 11.03 3.55
CA SER A 91 3.31 10.71 3.25
C SER A 91 3.25 9.33 2.59
N ILE A 92 2.35 8.48 3.05
CA ILE A 92 2.16 7.13 2.53
C ILE A 92 0.76 7.03 1.99
N ASP A 93 0.67 6.66 0.73
CA ASP A 93 -0.55 6.24 0.06
C ASP A 93 -0.48 4.73 -0.14
N MET A 94 -1.52 4.02 0.30
CA MET A 94 -1.60 2.58 0.17
C MET A 94 -2.92 2.17 -0.46
N ARG A 95 -2.83 1.34 -1.50
CA ARG A 95 -3.99 0.89 -2.28
C ARG A 95 -4.02 -0.62 -2.42
N TYR A 96 -5.18 -1.21 -2.16
CA TYR A 96 -5.48 -2.60 -2.54
C TYR A 96 -6.12 -2.65 -3.92
N VAL A 97 -5.53 -3.44 -4.81
CA VAL A 97 -5.99 -3.67 -6.19
C VAL A 97 -6.28 -5.15 -6.34
N ASN A 98 -7.46 -5.50 -6.85
CA ASN A 98 -7.74 -6.87 -7.24
C ASN A 98 -7.92 -6.89 -8.77
N ILE A 99 -6.96 -7.49 -9.47
CA ILE A 99 -6.93 -7.50 -10.94
C ILE A 99 -8.15 -8.21 -11.55
N TYR A 100 -8.70 -9.22 -10.87
CA TYR A 100 -9.90 -9.93 -11.34
C TYR A 100 -11.18 -9.10 -11.20
N GLN A 101 -11.26 -8.19 -10.23
CA GLN A 101 -12.40 -7.28 -10.08
C GLN A 101 -12.32 -6.06 -11.00
N GLU A 102 -11.13 -5.59 -11.34
CA GLU A 102 -10.91 -4.47 -12.27
C GLU A 102 -11.36 -4.83 -13.70
N HIS A 103 -11.09 -6.06 -14.16
CA HIS A 103 -11.56 -6.54 -15.47
C HIS A 103 -13.10 -6.59 -15.60
N GLN A 104 -13.85 -6.71 -14.50
CA GLN A 104 -15.31 -6.72 -14.51
C GLN A 104 -15.97 -5.34 -14.63
N ARG A 105 -15.21 -4.24 -14.55
CA ARG A 105 -15.75 -2.87 -14.69
C ARG A 105 -15.69 -2.32 -16.12
N ILE A 106 -15.07 -3.05 -17.05
CA ILE A 106 -14.83 -2.62 -18.43
C ILE A 106 -15.73 -3.42 -19.42
N CYS A 107 -16.67 -4.23 -18.93
CA CYS A 107 -17.62 -4.98 -19.75
C CYS A 107 -19.06 -4.65 -19.38
#